data_AF-A0A936NKS3-F1
#
_entry.id   AF-A0A936NKS3-F1
#
_cell.length_a   1.000
_cell.length_b   1.000
_cell.length_c   1.000
_cell.angle_alpha   90.00
_cell.angle_beta   90.00
_cell.angle_gamma   90.00
#
_symmetry.space_group_name_H-M   'P 1'
#
loop_
_entity.id
_entity.type
_entity.pdbx_description
1 polymer ?
#
loop_
_entity_poly.entity_id
_entity_poly.type
_entity_poly.pdbx_seq_one_letter_code
_entity_poly.pdbx_strand_id
1 'polypeptide(L)' 'MADEMWDSGITQPDKKLDDIWAEEAERRLEAYRGGNLEGVPMEEVFKDK' A
#
# COMPACT_ATOMS: atom_id res chain seq x y z
N MET A 1 -21.87 -20.42 1.53
CA MET A 1 -22.30 -19.20 0.81
C MET A 1 -21.42 -17.99 1.09
N ALA A 2 -21.33 -17.43 2.30
CA ALA A 2 -20.40 -16.30 2.56
C ALA A 2 -18.92 -16.74 2.58
N ASP A 3 -18.63 -17.92 3.13
CA ASP A 3 -17.27 -18.48 3.16
C ASP A 3 -16.72 -18.85 1.77
N GLU A 4 -17.60 -19.27 0.84
CA GLU A 4 -17.22 -19.57 -0.55
C GLU A 4 -17.00 -18.30 -1.41
N MET A 5 -17.57 -17.17 -0.97
CA MET A 5 -17.47 -15.88 -1.64
C MET A 5 -16.14 -15.17 -1.33
N TRP A 6 -15.55 -15.47 -0.17
CA TRP A 6 -14.20 -15.03 0.18
C TRP A 6 -13.13 -15.78 -0.63
N ASP A 7 -13.36 -17.07 -0.91
CA ASP A 7 -12.34 -17.96 -1.50
C ASP A 7 -12.18 -17.85 -3.03
N SER A 8 -13.13 -17.24 -3.74
CA SER A 8 -13.19 -17.33 -5.22
C SER A 8 -12.98 -16.02 -6.00
N GLY A 9 -12.79 -14.87 -5.33
CA GLY A 9 -12.63 -13.59 -6.05
C GLY A 9 -11.81 -12.49 -5.38
N ILE A 10 -11.67 -12.48 -4.05
CA ILE A 10 -10.91 -11.45 -3.31
C ILE A 10 -9.47 -11.89 -2.99
N THR A 11 -9.21 -13.20 -2.97
CA THR A 11 -7.95 -13.78 -2.48
C THR A 11 -6.93 -14.06 -3.57
N GLN A 12 -7.31 -13.98 -4.84
CA GLN A 12 -6.38 -14.21 -5.94
C GLN A 12 -5.52 -12.95 -6.15
N PRO A 13 -4.18 -13.05 -6.04
CA PRO A 13 -3.32 -11.90 -6.29
C PRO A 13 -3.45 -11.46 -7.74
N ASP A 14 -4.01 -10.27 -7.94
CA ASP A 14 -4.01 -9.61 -9.24
C ASP A 14 -2.61 -9.04 -9.46
N LYS A 15 -1.80 -9.77 -10.24
CA LYS A 15 -0.44 -9.35 -10.58
C LYS A 15 -0.36 -7.94 -11.16
N LYS A 16 -1.37 -7.52 -11.92
CA LYS A 16 -1.39 -6.16 -12.47
C LYS A 16 -1.59 -5.13 -11.38
N LEU A 17 -2.41 -5.45 -10.38
CA LEU A 17 -2.60 -4.60 -9.21
C LEU A 17 -1.30 -4.51 -8.41
N ASP A 18 -0.60 -5.62 -8.20
CA ASP A 18 0.71 -5.66 -7.53
C ASP A 18 1.73 -4.77 -8.26
N ASP A 19 1.80 -4.85 -9.60
CA ASP A 19 2.68 -4.02 -10.41
C ASP A 19 2.37 -2.52 -10.24
N ILE A 20 1.08 -2.14 -10.25
CA ILE A 20 0.64 -0.74 -10.05
C ILE A 20 1.07 -0.23 -8.67
N TRP A 21 0.93 -1.06 -7.63
CA TRP A 21 1.34 -0.68 -6.27
C TRP A 21 2.85 -0.56 -6.13
N ALA A 22 3.62 -1.45 -6.76
CA ALA A 22 5.08 -1.39 -6.76
C ALA A 22 5.57 -0.09 -7.41
N GLU A 23 5.05 0.24 -8.60
CA GLU A 23 5.39 1.49 -9.28
C GLU A 23 5.00 2.72 -8.46
N GLU A 24 3.82 2.73 -7.84
CA GLU A 24 3.36 3.84 -7.00
C GLU A 24 4.23 4.02 -5.75
N ALA A 25 4.62 2.92 -5.11
CA ALA A 25 5.50 2.95 -3.95
C ALA A 25 6.87 3.52 -4.30
N GLU A 26 7.43 3.12 -5.45
CA GLU A 26 8.72 3.62 -5.94
C GLU A 26 8.67 5.12 -6.25
N ARG A 27 7.63 5.58 -6.97
CA ARG A 27 7.40 7.01 -7.25
C ARG A 27 7.31 7.85 -5.97
N ARG A 28 6.57 7.38 -4.96
CA ARG A 28 6.43 8.11 -3.68
C ARG A 28 7.74 8.16 -2.90
N LEU A 29 8.50 7.07 -2.90
CA LEU A 29 9.79 7.01 -2.24
C LEU A 29 10.80 8.00 -2.87
N GLU A 30 10.82 8.08 -4.19
CA GLU A 30 11.65 9.05 -4.92
C GLU A 30 11.23 10.49 -4.60
N ALA A 31 9.92 10.79 -4.63
CA ALA A 31 9.42 12.11 -4.29
C ALA A 31 9.76 12.53 -2.86
N TYR A 32 9.64 11.62 -1.88
CA TYR A 32 10.03 11.86 -0.50
C TYR A 32 11.53 12.14 -0.37
N ARG A 33 12.38 11.31 -1.00
CA ARG A 33 13.84 11.51 -1.01
C ARG A 33 14.26 12.81 -1.69
N GLY A 34 13.51 13.24 -2.71
CA GLY A 34 13.73 14.51 -3.40
C GLY A 34 13.20 15.75 -2.66
N GLY A 35 12.55 15.58 -1.50
CA GLY A 35 11.94 16.68 -0.75
C GLY A 35 10.65 17.24 -1.38
N ASN A 36 10.08 16.54 -2.35
CA ASN A 36 8.84 16.91 -3.05
C ASN A 36 7.58 16.30 -2.41
N LEU A 37 7.76 15.46 -1.38
CA LEU A 37 6.69 14.82 -0.63
C LEU A 37 7.04 14.84 0.85
N GLU A 38 6.11 15.30 1.68
CA GLU A 38 6.26 15.27 3.14
C GLU A 38 5.97 13.87 3.70
N GLY A 39 6.74 13.46 4.70
CA GLY A 39 6.49 12.26 5.47
C GLY A 39 5.74 12.57 6.76
N VAL A 40 5.04 11.59 7.32
CA VAL A 40 4.50 11.66 8.68
C VAL A 40 5.54 11.08 9.63
N PRO A 41 5.91 11.76 10.73
CA PRO A 41 6.82 11.20 11.73
C PRO A 41 6.31 9.87 12.26
N MET A 42 7.22 8.91 12.45
CA MET A 42 6.87 7.56 12.88
C MET A 42 6.14 7.57 14.23
N GLU A 43 6.56 8.45 15.12
CA GLU A 43 5.99 8.68 16.44
C GLU A 43 4.56 9.21 16.38
N GLU A 44 4.14 9.84 15.27
CA GLU A 44 2.76 10.26 15.06
C GLU A 44 1.87 9.13 14.55
N VAL A 45 2.43 8.22 13.76
CA VAL A 45 1.71 7.05 13.22
C VAL A 45 1.45 6.02 14.32
N PHE A 46 2.46 5.77 15.17
CA PHE A 46 2.42 4.74 16.21
C PHE A 46 2.22 5.33 17.62
N LYS A 47 1.33 6.33 17.75
CA LYS A 47 0.94 6.82 19.08
C LYS A 47 0.16 5.74 19.83
N ASP A 48 0.65 5.35 21.00
CA ASP A 48 -0.13 4.58 21.96
C ASP A 48 -1.38 5.39 22.34
N LYS A 49 -2.53 4.72 22.40
CA LYS A 49 -3.82 5.32 22.77
C LYS A 49 -3.92 5.64 24.27
#